data_AF-A0A971L5D0-F1
#
_entry.id   AF-A0A971L5D0-F1
#
_cell.length_a   1.000
_cell.length_b   1.000
_cell.length_c   1.000
_cell.angle_alpha   90.00
_cell.angle_beta   90.00
_cell.angle_gamma   90.00
#
_symmetry.space_group_name_H-M   'P 1'
#
loop_
_entity.id
_entity.type
_entity.pdbx_description
1 polymer ?
#
loop_
_entity_poly.entity_id
_entity_poly.type
_entity_poly.pdbx_seq_one_letter_code
_entity_poly.pdbx_strand_id
1 'polypeptide(L)'
;MSDQEKHVLGLSGGKDSAALAIYMRQNHPELDIDYFFTDTGKELPEVYEYLGQLEGFLGKPILRLNPDRDFDFWLKQYNNFLPSAQTRWCTRQMKLKPFEDWVKPMLKEGKIIHSYVAIRSDEPYREGYNATQENLKIHLPFREDGIDKPAVAEILENSGLGWPRYYVWRSRSGCTFCFYQQKIEWVG
;
A
#
# COMPACT_ATOMS: atom_id res chain seq x y z
N MET A 1 1.23 -19.41 -15.40
CA MET A 1 0.42 -19.36 -14.18
C MET A 1 -0.99 -19.81 -14.55
N SER A 2 -1.65 -20.62 -13.72
CA SER A 2 -3.03 -21.02 -14.02
C SER A 2 -3.92 -19.77 -13.97
N ASP A 3 -4.89 -19.65 -14.88
CA ASP A 3 -5.85 -18.53 -14.94
C ASP A 3 -6.74 -18.44 -13.67
N GLN A 4 -6.50 -19.31 -12.70
CA GLN A 4 -7.23 -19.47 -11.46
C GLN A 4 -6.61 -18.70 -10.28
N GLU A 5 -5.34 -18.28 -10.38
CA GLU A 5 -4.65 -17.54 -9.31
C GLU A 5 -4.30 -16.11 -9.74
N LYS A 6 -4.42 -15.17 -8.80
CA LYS A 6 -4.08 -13.76 -9.00
C LYS A 6 -3.23 -13.23 -7.84
N HIS A 7 -2.09 -12.64 -8.15
CA HIS A 7 -1.19 -12.04 -7.17
C HIS A 7 -1.31 -10.52 -7.20
N VAL A 8 -1.51 -9.91 -6.04
CA VAL A 8 -1.72 -8.46 -5.92
C VAL A 8 -0.90 -7.88 -4.77
N LEU A 9 -0.35 -6.69 -4.97
CA LEU A 9 0.43 -5.99 -3.93
C LEU A 9 0.01 -4.53 -3.85
N GLY A 10 -0.44 -4.14 -2.65
CA GLY A 10 -0.89 -2.79 -2.37
C GLY A 10 0.26 -1.86 -2.03
N LEU A 11 0.40 -0.78 -2.77
CA LEU A 11 1.37 0.28 -2.53
C LEU A 11 0.72 1.39 -1.71
N SER A 12 1.46 1.90 -0.73
CA SER A 12 1.02 3.01 0.13
C SER A 12 1.75 4.32 -0.16
N GLY A 13 2.70 4.31 -1.11
CA GLY A 13 3.66 5.39 -1.30
C GLY A 13 4.77 5.43 -0.25
N GLY A 14 4.72 4.54 0.76
CA GLY A 14 5.69 4.40 1.85
C GLY A 14 6.84 3.44 1.55
N LYS A 15 7.91 3.59 2.35
CA LYS A 15 9.13 2.77 2.30
C LYS A 15 8.85 1.27 2.35
N ASP A 16 7.98 0.82 3.26
CA ASP A 16 7.83 -0.61 3.55
C ASP A 16 7.10 -1.31 2.39
N SER A 17 6.04 -0.69 1.85
CA SER A 17 5.34 -1.24 0.68
C SER A 17 6.18 -1.21 -0.60
N ALA A 18 7.04 -0.20 -0.75
CA ALA A 18 7.94 -0.11 -1.89
C ALA A 18 9.05 -1.17 -1.80
N ALA A 19 9.67 -1.31 -0.63
CA ALA A 19 10.63 -2.36 -0.36
C ALA A 19 10.03 -3.75 -0.59
N LEU A 20 8.76 -3.96 -0.20
CA LEU A 20 8.10 -5.25 -0.44
C LEU A 20 7.93 -5.51 -1.94
N ALA A 21 7.53 -4.50 -2.73
CA ALA A 21 7.40 -4.67 -4.18
C ALA A 21 8.73 -5.03 -4.85
N ILE A 22 9.82 -4.37 -4.43
CA ILE A 22 11.18 -4.66 -4.88
C ILE A 22 11.60 -6.07 -4.47
N TYR A 23 11.42 -6.42 -3.19
CA TYR A 23 11.75 -7.72 -2.63
C TYR A 23 11.04 -8.84 -3.38
N MET A 24 9.73 -8.73 -3.57
CA MET A 24 8.93 -9.72 -4.30
C MET A 24 9.37 -9.82 -5.76
N ARG A 25 9.68 -8.70 -6.42
CA ARG A 25 10.17 -8.69 -7.81
C ARG A 25 11.51 -9.41 -7.96
N GLN A 26 12.40 -9.29 -6.98
CA GLN A 26 13.74 -9.89 -7.01
C GLN A 26 13.76 -11.35 -6.57
N ASN A 27 13.00 -11.71 -5.54
CA ASN A 27 13.04 -13.05 -4.92
C ASN A 27 11.96 -14.00 -5.46
N HIS A 28 10.88 -13.45 -6.02
CA HIS A 28 9.78 -14.20 -6.62
C HIS A 28 9.45 -13.73 -8.06
N PRO A 29 10.44 -13.66 -8.97
CA PRO A 29 10.23 -13.17 -10.34
C PRO A 29 9.26 -14.04 -11.16
N GLU A 30 9.03 -15.28 -10.75
CA GLU A 30 8.04 -16.20 -11.31
C GLU A 30 6.59 -15.77 -11.07
N LEU A 31 6.34 -14.89 -10.09
CA LEU A 31 5.01 -14.41 -9.77
C LEU A 31 4.64 -13.18 -10.63
N ASP A 32 3.57 -13.30 -11.39
CA ASP A 32 2.93 -12.18 -12.07
C ASP A 32 2.09 -11.35 -11.08
N ILE A 33 2.76 -10.44 -10.37
CA ILE A 33 2.14 -9.55 -9.38
C ILE A 33 1.57 -8.31 -10.08
N ASP A 34 0.30 -8.02 -9.81
CA ASP A 34 -0.34 -6.74 -10.11
C ASP A 34 -0.14 -5.77 -8.94
N TYR A 35 0.42 -4.61 -9.24
CA TYR A 35 0.60 -3.55 -8.25
C TYR A 35 -0.60 -2.61 -8.29
N PHE A 36 -1.09 -2.20 -7.12
CA PHE A 36 -2.18 -1.23 -7.04
C PHE A 36 -1.92 -0.14 -6.01
N PHE A 37 -2.45 1.04 -6.27
CA PHE A 37 -2.43 2.20 -5.38
C PHE A 37 -3.85 2.73 -5.20
N THR A 38 -4.21 3.05 -3.97
CA THR A 38 -5.53 3.63 -3.65
C THR A 38 -5.36 5.13 -3.46
N ASP A 39 -5.60 5.89 -4.52
CA ASP A 39 -5.32 7.32 -4.55
C ASP A 39 -6.36 8.08 -3.71
N THR A 40 -5.89 8.85 -2.72
CA THR A 40 -6.78 9.65 -1.89
C THR A 40 -7.04 11.05 -2.44
N GLY A 41 -6.31 11.44 -3.49
CA GLY A 41 -6.26 12.81 -4.00
C GLY A 41 -5.54 13.80 -3.06
N LYS A 42 -5.03 13.33 -1.93
CA LYS A 42 -4.41 14.14 -0.87
C LYS A 42 -3.03 13.61 -0.50
N GLU A 43 -2.38 12.88 -1.39
CA GLU A 43 -1.02 12.41 -1.21
C GLU A 43 -0.01 13.54 -1.49
N LEU A 44 1.22 13.36 -1.04
CA LEU A 44 2.29 14.33 -1.35
C LEU A 44 2.73 14.21 -2.82
N PRO A 45 3.16 15.31 -3.47
CA PRO A 45 3.78 15.24 -4.80
C PRO A 45 4.93 14.22 -4.88
N GLU A 46 5.74 14.14 -3.83
CA GLU A 46 6.86 13.20 -3.72
C GLU A 46 6.40 11.74 -3.67
N VAL A 47 5.18 11.46 -3.22
CA VAL A 47 4.61 10.10 -3.30
C VAL A 47 4.36 9.74 -4.76
N TYR A 48 3.75 10.63 -5.55
CA TYR A 48 3.47 10.36 -6.96
C TYR A 48 4.76 10.22 -7.79
N GLU A 49 5.76 11.07 -7.54
CA GLU A 49 7.09 10.95 -8.17
C GLU A 49 7.71 9.58 -7.86
N TYR A 50 7.68 9.18 -6.59
CA TYR A 50 8.27 7.93 -6.16
C TYR A 50 7.53 6.69 -6.71
N LEU A 51 6.20 6.74 -6.84
CA LEU A 51 5.44 5.67 -7.51
C LEU A 51 5.87 5.53 -8.98
N GLY A 52 6.11 6.64 -9.69
CA GLY A 52 6.60 6.60 -11.08
C GLY A 52 8.00 6.00 -11.20
N GLN A 53 8.91 6.32 -10.28
CA GLN A 53 10.23 5.67 -10.22
C GLN A 53 10.11 4.17 -9.95
N LEU A 54 9.21 3.78 -9.05
CA LEU A 54 8.93 2.39 -8.73
C LEU A 54 8.32 1.63 -9.92
N GLU A 55 7.43 2.23 -10.71
CA GLU A 55 6.95 1.63 -11.98
C GLU A 55 8.11 1.34 -12.94
N GLY A 56 9.05 2.28 -13.05
CA GLY A 56 10.26 2.12 -13.86
C GLY A 56 11.12 0.93 -13.39
N PHE A 57 11.31 0.77 -12.08
CA PHE A 57 12.05 -0.37 -11.52
C PHE A 57 11.31 -1.70 -11.72
N LEU A 58 10.00 -1.73 -11.46
CA LEU A 58 9.18 -2.94 -11.53
C LEU A 58 8.95 -3.39 -12.99
N GLY A 59 9.03 -2.46 -13.94
CA GLY A 59 8.69 -2.70 -15.35
C GLY A 59 7.20 -2.96 -15.55
N LYS A 60 6.35 -2.51 -14.62
CA LYS A 60 4.89 -2.69 -14.65
C LYS A 60 4.19 -1.42 -14.15
N PRO A 61 3.02 -1.07 -14.72
CA PRO A 61 2.21 0.02 -14.21
C PRO A 61 1.60 -0.34 -12.85
N ILE A 62 1.33 0.69 -12.05
CA ILE A 62 0.59 0.62 -10.80
C ILE A 62 -0.86 1.01 -11.07
N LEU A 63 -1.79 0.07 -10.88
CA LEU A 63 -3.21 0.31 -11.04
C LEU A 63 -3.74 1.28 -9.97
N ARG A 64 -4.29 2.42 -10.37
CA ARG A 64 -4.96 3.35 -9.45
C ARG A 64 -6.41 2.92 -9.23
N LEU A 65 -6.74 2.54 -8.00
CA LEU A 65 -8.09 2.12 -7.63
C LEU A 65 -8.95 3.31 -7.19
N ASN A 66 -10.16 3.38 -7.75
CA ASN A 66 -11.23 4.32 -7.39
C ASN A 66 -10.79 5.80 -7.33
N PRO A 67 -10.07 6.32 -8.35
CA PRO A 67 -9.54 7.68 -8.33
C PRO A 67 -10.64 8.76 -8.29
N ASP A 68 -11.86 8.45 -8.76
CA ASP A 68 -12.95 9.43 -8.87
C ASP A 68 -13.68 9.72 -7.55
N ARG A 69 -13.39 8.97 -6.48
CA ARG A 69 -13.98 9.15 -5.14
C ARG A 69 -12.89 9.45 -4.12
N ASP A 70 -12.27 10.60 -4.30
CA ASP A 70 -11.19 11.13 -3.48
C ASP A 70 -11.66 11.59 -2.09
N PHE A 71 -10.75 12.21 -1.32
CA PHE A 71 -11.05 12.66 0.03
C PHE A 71 -12.18 13.70 0.05
N ASP A 72 -12.23 14.63 -0.90
CA ASP A 72 -13.21 15.71 -0.90
C ASP A 72 -14.60 15.18 -1.23
N PHE A 73 -14.70 14.16 -2.09
CA PHE A 73 -15.94 13.41 -2.31
C PHE A 73 -16.44 12.80 -1.00
N TRP A 74 -15.60 12.03 -0.31
CA TRP A 74 -16.01 11.35 0.92
C TRP A 74 -16.26 12.32 2.06
N LEU A 75 -15.49 13.39 2.19
CA LEU A 75 -15.73 14.43 3.19
C LEU A 75 -17.16 14.99 3.08
N LYS A 76 -17.64 15.23 1.86
CA LYS A 76 -19.03 15.62 1.60
C LYS A 76 -20.03 14.53 2.00
N GLN A 77 -19.76 13.26 1.68
CA GLN A 77 -20.63 12.14 2.07
C GLN A 77 -20.72 11.97 3.59
N TYR A 78 -19.67 12.38 4.32
CA TYR A 78 -19.62 12.37 5.79
C TYR A 78 -20.06 13.70 6.42
N ASN A 79 -20.75 14.58 5.68
CA ASN A 79 -21.22 15.89 6.17
C ASN A 79 -20.09 16.73 6.80
N ASN A 80 -18.92 16.74 6.16
CA ASN A 80 -17.70 17.43 6.60
C ASN A 80 -17.12 16.92 7.93
N PHE A 81 -17.50 15.72 8.38
CA PHE A 81 -16.91 15.09 9.55
C PHE A 81 -15.51 14.55 9.22
N LEU A 82 -14.47 15.17 9.79
CA LEU A 82 -13.07 14.78 9.56
C LEU A 82 -12.75 13.39 10.14
N PRO A 83 -11.87 12.61 9.50
CA PRO A 83 -11.44 11.33 10.04
C PRO A 83 -10.52 11.54 11.24
N SER A 84 -10.50 10.58 12.15
CA SER A 84 -9.64 10.59 13.33
C SER A 84 -9.13 9.19 13.64
N ALA A 85 -8.25 9.07 14.65
CA ALA A 85 -7.76 7.77 15.11
C ALA A 85 -8.90 6.85 15.57
N GLN A 86 -9.97 7.43 16.11
CA GLN A 86 -11.18 6.71 16.53
C GLN A 86 -12.10 6.43 15.33
N THR A 87 -12.26 7.39 14.42
CA THR A 87 -13.18 7.28 13.29
C THR A 87 -12.43 7.31 11.96
N ARG A 88 -11.83 6.16 11.63
CA ARG A 88 -11.00 5.96 10.44
C ARG A 88 -11.81 5.68 9.18
N TRP A 89 -12.80 6.53 8.87
CA TRP A 89 -13.61 6.35 7.66
C TRP A 89 -12.75 6.45 6.39
N CYS A 90 -11.69 7.24 6.37
CA CYS A 90 -10.77 7.34 5.25
C CYS A 90 -10.10 5.99 4.93
N THR A 91 -9.65 5.23 5.94
CA THR A 91 -9.11 3.88 5.72
C THR A 91 -10.19 2.95 5.15
N ARG A 92 -11.39 2.95 5.73
CA ARG A 92 -12.47 2.06 5.29
C ARG A 92 -12.91 2.33 3.86
N GLN A 93 -13.23 3.59 3.54
CA GLN A 93 -13.84 3.96 2.27
C GLN A 93 -12.85 4.16 1.12
N MET A 94 -11.62 4.57 1.45
CA MET A 94 -10.65 4.97 0.43
C MET A 94 -9.53 3.96 0.26
N LYS A 95 -9.34 3.02 1.20
CA LYS A 95 -8.28 2.00 1.10
C LYS A 95 -8.86 0.59 1.03
N LEU A 96 -9.68 0.19 2.01
CA LEU A 96 -10.22 -1.17 2.08
C LEU A 96 -11.31 -1.42 1.04
N LYS A 97 -12.35 -0.58 1.01
CA LYS A 97 -13.49 -0.75 0.09
C LYS A 97 -13.08 -0.77 -1.40
N PRO A 98 -12.20 0.12 -1.89
CA PRO A 98 -11.77 0.07 -3.29
C PRO A 98 -11.02 -1.21 -3.65
N PHE A 99 -10.19 -1.71 -2.74
CA PHE A 99 -9.52 -3.01 -2.91
C PHE A 99 -10.55 -4.15 -2.95
N GLU A 100 -11.47 -4.20 -1.98
CA GLU A 100 -12.55 -5.18 -1.93
C GLU A 100 -13.41 -5.17 -3.19
N ASP A 101 -13.83 -3.99 -3.65
CA ASP A 101 -14.67 -3.84 -4.85
C ASP A 101 -13.91 -4.27 -6.12
N TRP A 102 -12.59 -4.07 -6.18
CA TRP A 102 -11.74 -4.54 -7.29
C TRP A 102 -11.59 -6.06 -7.31
N VAL A 103 -11.38 -6.70 -6.17
CA VAL A 103 -11.14 -8.14 -6.08
C VAL A 103 -12.42 -8.99 -6.09
N LYS A 104 -13.54 -8.42 -5.65
CA LYS A 104 -14.84 -9.10 -5.55
C LYS A 104 -15.31 -9.80 -6.83
N PRO A 105 -15.25 -9.24 -8.05
CA PRO A 105 -15.65 -9.96 -9.26
C PRO A 105 -14.77 -11.20 -9.50
N MET A 106 -13.44 -11.09 -9.31
CA MET A 106 -12.52 -12.22 -9.45
C MET A 106 -12.80 -13.33 -8.43
N LEU A 107 -13.09 -12.96 -7.16
CA LEU A 107 -13.46 -13.92 -6.13
C LEU A 107 -14.78 -14.65 -6.46
N LYS A 108 -15.76 -13.95 -7.04
CA LYS A 108 -17.02 -14.55 -7.49
C LYS A 108 -16.84 -15.55 -8.63
N GLU A 109 -15.83 -15.35 -9.47
CA GLU A 109 -15.44 -16.28 -10.53
C GLU A 109 -14.64 -17.49 -9.99
N GLY A 110 -14.39 -17.54 -8.67
CA GLY A 110 -13.65 -18.64 -8.03
C GLY A 110 -12.13 -18.51 -8.13
N LYS A 111 -11.61 -17.33 -8.52
CA LYS A 111 -10.16 -17.08 -8.50
C LYS A 111 -9.64 -17.01 -7.07
N ILE A 112 -8.45 -17.54 -6.85
CA ILE A 112 -7.72 -17.41 -5.59
C ILE A 112 -6.85 -16.16 -5.71
N ILE A 113 -6.98 -15.26 -4.75
CA ILE A 113 -6.27 -13.99 -4.73
C ILE A 113 -5.25 -14.00 -3.61
N HIS A 114 -3.98 -13.81 -3.97
CA HIS A 114 -2.84 -13.73 -3.08
C HIS A 114 -2.48 -12.24 -2.91
N SER A 115 -2.76 -11.68 -1.73
CA SER A 115 -2.48 -10.28 -1.41
C SER A 115 -1.27 -10.18 -0.48
N TYR A 116 -0.25 -9.44 -0.91
CA TYR A 116 1.00 -9.27 -0.18
C TYR A 116 1.01 -7.96 0.60
N VAL A 117 1.33 -8.02 1.90
CA VAL A 117 1.29 -6.84 2.79
C VAL A 117 2.62 -6.66 3.52
N ALA A 118 3.12 -5.42 3.51
CA ALA A 118 4.40 -5.03 4.08
C ALA A 118 4.29 -4.80 5.60
N ILE A 119 4.08 -5.86 6.37
CA ILE A 119 4.22 -5.85 7.82
C ILE A 119 5.54 -6.50 8.18
N ARG A 120 6.41 -5.76 8.85
CA ARG A 120 7.76 -6.20 9.17
C ARG A 120 7.80 -7.20 10.31
N SER A 121 8.92 -7.92 10.42
CA SER A 121 9.18 -8.87 11.51
C SER A 121 9.25 -8.19 12.89
N ASP A 122 9.73 -6.94 12.94
CA ASP A 122 9.84 -6.09 14.15
C ASP A 122 8.51 -5.41 14.55
N GLU A 123 7.40 -5.72 13.87
CA GLU A 123 6.05 -5.21 14.16
C GLU A 123 5.07 -6.34 14.50
N PRO A 124 5.36 -7.24 15.48
CA PRO A 124 4.53 -8.42 15.74
C PRO A 124 3.10 -8.07 16.21
N TYR A 125 2.91 -6.89 16.80
CA TYR A 125 1.62 -6.38 17.25
C TYR A 125 0.69 -5.94 16.11
N ARG A 126 1.19 -5.80 14.88
CA ARG A 126 0.37 -5.39 13.74
C ARG A 126 -0.27 -6.60 13.08
N GLU A 127 -1.57 -6.54 12.88
CA GLU A 127 -2.29 -7.55 12.11
C GLU A 127 -2.47 -7.08 10.67
N GLY A 128 -2.50 -8.06 9.75
CA GLY A 128 -2.85 -7.84 8.35
C GLY A 128 -4.33 -7.54 8.19
N TYR A 129 -4.74 -7.30 6.95
CA TYR A 129 -6.16 -7.29 6.62
C TYR A 129 -6.75 -8.67 6.93
N ASN A 130 -7.85 -8.71 7.70
CA ASN A 130 -8.54 -9.96 7.98
C ASN A 130 -9.45 -10.29 6.79
N ALA A 131 -9.00 -11.20 5.94
CA ALA A 131 -9.78 -11.68 4.81
C ALA A 131 -11.06 -12.39 5.32
N THR A 132 -12.19 -11.96 4.79
CA THR A 132 -13.51 -12.56 5.12
C THR A 132 -13.87 -13.73 4.21
N GLN A 133 -13.15 -13.89 3.09
CA GLN A 133 -13.37 -14.94 2.10
C GLN A 133 -12.18 -15.89 2.04
N GLU A 134 -12.45 -17.20 1.98
CA GLU A 134 -11.41 -18.24 1.95
C GLU A 134 -10.47 -18.12 0.73
N ASN A 135 -10.98 -17.62 -0.39
CA ASN A 135 -10.22 -17.45 -1.62
C ASN A 135 -9.33 -16.19 -1.62
N LEU A 136 -9.38 -15.35 -0.58
CA LEU A 136 -8.47 -14.21 -0.42
C LEU A 136 -7.40 -14.54 0.62
N LYS A 137 -6.21 -14.88 0.16
CA LYS A 137 -5.06 -15.26 0.99
C LYS A 137 -4.16 -14.05 1.21
N ILE A 138 -3.89 -13.73 2.47
CA ILE A 138 -3.01 -12.64 2.86
C ILE A 138 -1.65 -13.21 3.25
N HIS A 139 -0.59 -12.67 2.65
CA HIS A 139 0.80 -13.09 2.87
C HIS A 139 1.58 -11.94 3.51
N LEU A 140 2.46 -12.26 4.45
CA LEU A 140 3.30 -11.29 5.17
C LEU A 140 4.79 -11.61 4.97
N PRO A 141 5.35 -11.46 3.76
CA PRO A 141 6.70 -11.94 3.44
C PRO A 141 7.76 -11.38 4.38
N PHE A 142 7.68 -10.09 4.73
CA PHE A 142 8.65 -9.50 5.64
C PHE A 142 8.62 -10.10 7.05
N ARG A 143 7.45 -10.51 7.54
CA ARG A 143 7.34 -11.19 8.82
C ARG A 143 7.85 -12.62 8.72
N GLU A 144 7.49 -13.32 7.65
CA GLU A 144 7.84 -14.72 7.39
C GLU A 144 9.36 -14.88 7.18
N ASP A 145 9.99 -13.92 6.50
CA ASP A 145 11.40 -13.94 6.12
C ASP A 145 12.31 -13.15 7.09
N GLY A 146 11.75 -12.64 8.18
CA GLY A 146 12.52 -11.95 9.22
C GLY A 146 13.00 -10.54 8.87
N ILE A 147 12.45 -9.91 7.83
CA ILE A 147 12.82 -8.58 7.34
C ILE A 147 12.29 -7.49 8.29
N ASP A 148 13.22 -6.80 8.95
CA ASP A 148 12.98 -5.71 9.89
C ASP A 148 13.20 -4.33 9.24
N LYS A 149 13.18 -3.27 10.05
CA LYS A 149 13.37 -1.90 9.56
C LYS A 149 14.75 -1.67 8.90
N PRO A 150 15.89 -2.07 9.50
CA PRO A 150 17.19 -2.05 8.82
C PRO A 150 17.18 -2.77 7.47
N ALA A 151 16.64 -3.99 7.40
CA ALA A 151 16.60 -4.74 6.14
C ALA A 151 15.74 -4.04 5.07
N VAL A 152 14.62 -3.40 5.45
CA VAL A 152 13.86 -2.54 4.54
C VAL A 152 14.71 -1.40 3.97
N ALA A 153 15.55 -0.77 4.79
CA ALA A 153 16.47 0.28 4.34
C ALA A 153 17.44 -0.27 3.30
N GLU A 154 18.06 -1.41 3.58
CA GLU A 154 19.01 -2.06 2.67
C GLU A 154 18.38 -2.43 1.33
N ILE A 155 17.16 -2.96 1.33
CA ILE A 155 16.42 -3.27 0.09
C ILE A 155 16.24 -2.02 -0.77
N LEU A 156 15.86 -0.89 -0.16
CA LEU A 156 15.64 0.37 -0.88
C LEU A 156 16.94 0.94 -1.44
N GLU A 157 18.00 1.00 -0.64
CA GLU A 157 19.29 1.52 -1.08
C GLU A 157 19.92 0.65 -2.18
N ASN A 158 19.92 -0.68 -1.99
CA ASN A 158 20.51 -1.62 -2.96
C ASN A 158 19.74 -1.67 -4.29
N SER A 159 18.47 -1.26 -4.30
CA SER A 159 17.68 -1.14 -5.54
C SER A 159 18.08 0.05 -6.40
N GLY A 160 18.81 1.03 -5.85
CA GLY A 160 19.11 2.31 -6.49
C GLY A 160 17.94 3.31 -6.48
N LEU A 161 16.75 2.94 -6.01
CA LEU A 161 15.62 3.87 -5.80
C LEU A 161 15.78 4.70 -4.53
N GLY A 162 16.38 4.12 -3.49
CA GLY A 162 16.52 4.76 -2.18
C GLY A 162 15.17 5.07 -1.53
N TRP A 163 15.14 6.09 -0.69
CA TRP A 163 13.95 6.47 0.08
C TRP A 163 13.07 7.48 -0.66
N PRO A 164 11.74 7.43 -0.47
CA PRO A 164 10.89 8.55 -0.87
C PRO A 164 11.35 9.85 -0.23
N ARG A 165 11.50 10.91 -1.04
CA ARG A 165 12.11 12.18 -0.61
C ARG A 165 11.46 12.84 0.60
N TYR A 166 10.15 12.62 0.79
CA TYR A 166 9.44 13.18 1.93
C TYR A 166 9.92 12.62 3.28
N TYR A 167 10.68 11.52 3.31
CA TYR A 167 11.28 11.00 4.56
C TYR A 167 12.38 11.90 5.13
N VAL A 168 12.84 12.92 4.40
CA VAL A 168 13.76 13.94 4.93
C VAL A 168 13.09 14.79 6.01
N TRP A 169 11.77 14.99 5.91
CA TRP A 169 11.00 15.86 6.79
C TRP A 169 9.77 15.19 7.41
N ARG A 170 9.45 13.94 7.01
CA ARG A 170 8.42 13.08 7.63
C ARG A 170 8.99 11.77 8.13
N SER A 171 8.37 11.26 9.18
CA SER A 171 8.63 9.95 9.77
C SER A 171 7.82 8.82 9.11
N ARG A 172 6.74 9.14 8.39
CA ARG A 172 5.82 8.15 7.78
C ARG A 172 5.14 8.66 6.52
N SER A 173 4.71 7.72 5.69
CA SER A 173 3.82 7.99 4.56
C SER A 173 2.40 8.29 5.05
N GLY A 174 1.63 8.98 4.21
CA GLY A 174 0.21 9.27 4.40
C GLY A 174 -0.19 10.59 3.76
N CYS A 175 -1.50 10.85 3.77
CA CYS A 175 -2.08 12.06 3.23
C CYS A 175 -1.48 13.33 3.86
N THR A 176 -1.54 14.45 3.15
CA THR A 176 -1.01 15.77 3.51
C THR A 176 -1.47 16.29 4.87
N PHE A 177 -2.66 15.91 5.34
CA PHE A 177 -3.25 16.33 6.62
C PHE A 177 -3.57 15.16 7.57
N CYS A 178 -2.88 14.02 7.41
CA CYS A 178 -3.19 12.84 8.22
C CYS A 178 -3.05 13.15 9.73
N PHE A 179 -4.06 12.79 10.53
CA PHE A 179 -4.05 12.98 11.98
C PHE A 179 -3.00 12.13 12.72
N TYR A 180 -2.26 11.27 12.01
CA TYR A 180 -1.10 10.56 12.53
C TYR A 180 0.23 11.28 12.27
N GLN A 181 0.22 12.43 11.58
CA GLN A 181 1.41 13.26 11.42
C GLN A 181 1.83 13.86 12.76
N GLN A 182 3.14 13.92 12.98
CA GLN A 182 3.71 14.64 14.11
C GLN A 182 3.58 16.14 13.91
N LYS A 183 3.41 16.91 14.98
CA LYS A 183 3.25 18.37 14.92
C LYS A 183 4.37 19.06 14.12
N ILE A 184 5.61 18.58 14.23
CA ILE A 184 6.77 19.11 13.50
C ILE A 184 6.67 18.89 11.98
N GLU A 185 5.93 17.88 11.52
CA GLU A 185 5.78 17.58 10.09
C GLU A 185 4.79 18.52 9.38
N TRP A 186 4.06 19.36 10.14
CA TRP A 186 3.11 20.35 9.61
C TRP A 186 3.77 21.68 9.24
N VAL A 187 4.98 21.94 9.74
CA VAL A 187 5.70 23.20 9.47
C VAL A 187 6.62 23.13 8.26
N GLY A 188 6.88 21.94 7.70
CA GLY A 188 7.74 21.73 6.53
C GLY A 188 9.20 21.58 6.92
#